data_AF-A0A5J5F5H1-F1
#
_entry.id   AF-A0A5J5F5H1-F1
#
_cell.length_a   1.000
_cell.length_b   1.000
_cell.length_c   1.000
_cell.angle_alpha   90.00
_cell.angle_beta   90.00
_cell.angle_gamma   90.00
#
_symmetry.space_group_name_H-M   'P 1'
#
loop_
_entity.id
_entity.type
_entity.pdbx_description
1 polymer ?
#
loop_
_entity_poly.entity_id
_entity_poly.type
_entity_poly.pdbx_seq_one_letter_code
_entity_poly.pdbx_strand_id
1 'polypeptide(L)'
;MDAEEITQALEYVSRDLRRKNLHVHLIVGGCSLPCLLYKTKPTCTSLSILLVSELTPKTMTTLTRSVQRAQKLFNLNTNWVNTTLGRSVPEDLREIVVERSLLQNDIFFSSEGLTLFALDHCYALKSTLDKLSRGSWDASFDDAVDILRRLVYISRGKPMTRGYIRRCYPSMEVTDNMLLRLKAEYERQHGHRGMVGVNDEYIRWNRDGLKWSEEIEEYGRELGISISRSTSAASSRSDWEDKPLPDPPSEEEDIAAIFAKKGGFI
;
A
#
# COMPACT_ATOMS: atom_id res chain seq x y z
N MET A 1 22.01 -4.73 -2.92
CA MET A 1 21.74 -4.91 -4.35
C MET A 1 21.02 -3.67 -4.80
N ASP A 2 21.54 -3.04 -5.84
CA ASP A 2 21.05 -1.76 -6.29
C ASP A 2 19.86 -1.95 -7.24
N ALA A 3 19.00 -0.94 -7.32
CA ALA A 3 17.79 -1.02 -8.14
C ALA A 3 18.09 -1.27 -9.64
N GLU A 4 19.18 -0.68 -10.13
CA GLU A 4 19.63 -0.85 -11.51
C GLU A 4 20.13 -2.28 -11.78
N GLU A 5 20.97 -2.83 -10.91
CA GLU A 5 21.46 -4.21 -11.03
C GLU A 5 20.31 -5.22 -11.03
N ILE A 6 19.32 -5.00 -10.15
CA ILE A 6 18.13 -5.84 -10.07
C ILE A 6 17.34 -5.74 -11.38
N THR A 7 17.16 -4.54 -11.93
CA THR A 7 16.42 -4.34 -13.18
C THR A 7 17.12 -5.04 -14.36
N GLN A 8 18.44 -4.91 -14.47
CA GLN A 8 19.22 -5.60 -15.50
C GLN A 8 19.16 -7.13 -15.36
N ALA A 9 19.19 -7.63 -14.12
CA ALA A 9 19.02 -9.04 -13.83
C ALA A 9 17.62 -9.57 -14.18
N LEU A 10 16.56 -8.80 -13.89
CA LEU A 10 15.20 -9.12 -14.27
C LEU A 10 15.00 -9.11 -15.79
N GLU A 11 15.66 -8.19 -16.51
CA GLU A 11 15.65 -8.17 -17.97
C GLU A 11 16.36 -9.39 -18.57
N TYR A 12 17.46 -9.84 -17.96
CA TYR A 12 18.09 -11.12 -18.32
C TYR A 12 17.12 -12.29 -18.10
N VAL A 13 16.42 -12.32 -16.96
CA VAL A 13 15.46 -13.38 -16.63
C VAL A 13 14.30 -13.41 -17.64
N SER A 14 13.72 -12.24 -17.92
CA SER A 14 12.66 -12.04 -18.93
C SER A 14 13.08 -12.60 -20.29
N ARG A 15 14.31 -12.30 -20.73
CA ARG A 15 14.84 -12.76 -22.02
C ARG A 15 14.99 -14.28 -22.10
N ASP A 16 15.41 -14.94 -21.02
CA ASP A 16 15.50 -16.41 -20.99
C ASP A 16 14.13 -17.07 -21.03
N LEU A 17 13.13 -16.48 -20.34
CA LEU A 17 11.74 -16.93 -20.38
C LEU A 17 11.13 -16.75 -21.79
N ARG A 18 11.33 -15.58 -22.40
CA ARG A 18 10.90 -15.28 -23.77
C ARG A 18 11.49 -16.27 -24.78
N ARG A 19 12.78 -16.62 -24.69
CA ARG A 19 13.42 -17.62 -25.57
C ARG A 19 12.78 -19.00 -25.49
N LYS A 20 12.05 -19.29 -24.42
CA LYS A 20 11.29 -20.53 -24.23
C LYS A 20 9.80 -20.38 -24.52
N ASN A 21 9.39 -19.22 -25.07
CA ASN A 21 8.00 -18.83 -25.31
C ASN A 21 7.15 -18.89 -24.05
N LEU A 22 7.71 -18.42 -22.92
CA LEU A 22 7.06 -18.38 -21.62
C LEU A 22 6.91 -16.92 -21.18
N HIS A 23 5.74 -16.59 -20.65
CA HIS A 23 5.48 -15.33 -19.94
C HIS A 23 4.97 -15.67 -18.55
N VAL A 24 5.59 -15.09 -17.52
CA VAL A 24 5.27 -15.34 -16.12
C VAL A 24 4.82 -14.05 -15.45
N HIS A 25 3.73 -14.14 -14.68
CA HIS A 25 3.26 -13.08 -13.80
C HIS A 25 3.57 -13.43 -12.35
N LEU A 26 4.25 -12.53 -11.64
CA LEU A 26 4.59 -12.68 -10.22
C LEU A 26 4.16 -11.43 -9.46
N ILE A 27 3.84 -11.59 -8.19
CA ILE A 27 3.66 -10.48 -7.25
C ILE A 27 4.90 -10.39 -6.38
N VAL A 28 5.35 -9.18 -6.08
CA VAL A 28 6.57 -8.90 -5.32
C VAL A 28 6.23 -8.05 -4.10
N GLY A 29 6.82 -8.37 -2.96
CA GLY A 29 6.60 -7.66 -1.70
C GLY A 29 7.83 -7.60 -0.78
N GLY A 30 7.61 -7.15 0.45
CA GLY A 30 8.66 -6.97 1.45
C GLY A 30 9.54 -5.76 1.18
N CYS A 31 10.83 -5.87 1.52
CA CYS A 31 11.83 -4.79 1.37
C CYS A 31 12.09 -4.33 -0.08
N SER A 32 11.53 -5.03 -1.06
CA SER A 32 11.59 -4.66 -2.47
C SER A 32 10.67 -3.48 -2.81
N LEU A 33 9.54 -3.30 -2.10
CA LEU A 33 8.61 -2.20 -2.37
C LEU A 33 9.26 -0.84 -2.11
N PRO A 34 9.88 -0.58 -0.93
CA PRO A 34 10.52 0.72 -0.67
C PRO A 34 11.72 0.99 -1.56
N CYS A 35 12.52 -0.04 -1.85
CA CYS A 35 13.70 0.12 -2.68
C CYS A 35 13.36 0.41 -4.14
N LEU A 36 12.47 -0.40 -4.72
CA LEU A 36 12.36 -0.44 -6.16
C LEU A 36 11.08 0.23 -6.68
N LEU A 37 9.98 0.18 -5.92
CA LEU A 37 8.73 0.82 -6.31
C LEU A 37 8.63 2.24 -5.77
N TYR A 38 8.88 2.45 -4.47
CA TYR A 38 8.76 3.77 -3.85
C TYR A 38 10.01 4.62 -3.99
N LYS A 39 11.14 4.01 -4.37
CA LYS A 39 12.46 4.65 -4.52
C LYS A 39 12.91 5.42 -3.27
N THR A 40 12.46 5.02 -2.09
CA THR A 40 12.83 5.61 -0.80
C THR A 40 14.10 5.02 -0.24
N LYS A 41 14.48 3.80 -0.68
CA LYS A 41 15.70 3.11 -0.27
C LYS A 41 16.61 2.81 -1.47
N PRO A 42 17.93 3.07 -1.36
CA PRO A 42 18.85 2.84 -2.48
C PRO A 42 19.09 1.35 -2.75
N THR A 43 18.94 0.50 -1.72
CA THR A 43 19.31 -0.92 -1.82
C THR A 43 18.22 -1.84 -1.29
N CYS A 44 18.16 -3.03 -1.87
CA CYS A 44 17.30 -4.13 -1.45
C CYS A 44 18.15 -5.35 -1.08
N THR A 45 17.68 -6.13 -0.09
CA THR A 45 18.33 -7.39 0.31
C THR A 45 17.84 -8.57 -0.52
N SER A 46 16.55 -8.62 -0.85
CA SER A 46 15.93 -9.67 -1.68
C SER A 46 14.53 -9.31 -2.21
N LEU A 47 14.17 -9.90 -3.34
CA LEU A 47 12.83 -9.93 -3.91
C LEU A 47 12.04 -11.10 -3.34
N SER A 48 11.03 -10.80 -2.53
CA SER A 48 10.11 -11.82 -2.00
C SER A 48 8.91 -11.93 -2.93
N ILE A 49 8.76 -13.09 -3.59
CA ILE A 49 7.76 -13.31 -4.64
C ILE A 49 6.60 -14.19 -4.20
N LEU A 50 5.42 -13.91 -4.77
CA LEU A 50 4.19 -14.69 -4.70
C LEU A 50 3.77 -15.02 -6.13
N LEU A 51 3.41 -16.28 -6.38
CA LEU A 51 2.95 -16.70 -7.70
C LEU A 51 1.50 -16.24 -7.91
N VAL A 52 1.22 -15.64 -9.07
CA VAL A 52 -0.15 -15.26 -9.44
C VAL A 52 -1.00 -16.47 -9.81
N SER A 53 -0.37 -17.49 -10.41
CA SER A 53 -1.01 -18.73 -10.82
C SER A 53 -0.01 -19.87 -10.71
N GLU A 54 -0.53 -21.10 -10.65
CA GLU A 54 0.32 -22.28 -10.64
C GLU A 54 1.15 -22.35 -11.93
N LEU A 55 2.48 -22.40 -11.77
CA LEU A 55 3.39 -22.52 -12.89
C LEU A 55 3.61 -24.00 -13.21
N THR A 56 3.66 -24.32 -14.51
CA THR A 56 4.04 -25.68 -14.92
C THR A 56 5.44 -26.02 -14.39
N PRO A 57 5.75 -27.31 -14.11
CA PRO A 57 7.08 -27.72 -13.62
C PRO A 57 8.23 -27.28 -14.56
N LYS A 58 7.96 -27.25 -15.86
CA LYS A 58 8.89 -26.76 -16.90
C LYS A 58 9.14 -25.26 -16.78
N THR A 59 8.08 -24.47 -16.58
CA THR A 59 8.17 -23.02 -16.37
C THR A 59 8.94 -22.72 -15.09
N MET A 60 8.60 -23.38 -13.98
CA MET A 60 9.27 -23.20 -12.69
C MET A 60 10.76 -23.54 -12.78
N THR A 61 11.12 -24.67 -13.40
CA THR A 61 12.52 -25.07 -13.58
C THR A 61 13.30 -24.07 -14.43
N THR A 62 12.65 -23.50 -15.45
CA THR A 62 13.27 -22.47 -16.32
C THR A 62 13.46 -21.17 -15.55
N LEU A 63 12.45 -20.72 -14.80
CA LEU A 63 12.51 -19.53 -13.95
C LEU A 63 13.64 -19.65 -12.92
N THR A 64 13.66 -20.72 -12.13
CA THR A 64 14.68 -20.95 -11.09
C THR A 64 16.09 -20.97 -11.67
N ARG A 65 16.29 -21.68 -12.80
CA ARG A 65 17.59 -21.72 -13.48
C ARG A 65 18.01 -20.36 -14.01
N SER A 66 17.07 -19.58 -14.55
CA SER A 66 17.33 -18.23 -15.05
C SER A 66 17.72 -17.28 -13.92
N VAL A 67 16.98 -17.30 -12.81
CA VAL A 67 17.25 -16.54 -11.58
C VAL A 67 18.64 -16.88 -11.00
N GLN A 68 19.00 -18.16 -10.96
CA GLN A 68 20.32 -18.61 -10.49
C GLN A 68 21.46 -18.16 -11.41
N ARG A 69 21.23 -18.12 -12.73
CA ARG A 69 22.20 -17.60 -13.69
C ARG A 69 22.37 -16.09 -13.56
N ALA A 70 21.27 -15.36 -13.42
CA ALA A 70 21.29 -13.93 -13.17
C ALA A 70 22.05 -13.60 -11.88
N GLN A 71 21.84 -14.36 -10.81
CA GLN A 71 22.60 -14.19 -9.56
C GLN A 71 24.12 -14.17 -9.81
N LYS A 72 24.63 -15.14 -10.57
CA LYS A 72 26.07 -15.25 -10.86
C LYS A 72 26.55 -14.16 -11.81
N LEU A 73 25.74 -13.80 -12.80
CA LEU A 73 26.11 -12.83 -13.83
C LEU A 73 26.20 -11.41 -13.28
N PHE A 74 25.31 -11.05 -12.36
CA PHE A 74 25.20 -9.70 -11.79
C PHE A 74 25.71 -9.63 -10.34
N ASN A 75 26.41 -10.66 -9.86
CA ASN A 75 26.96 -10.75 -8.51
C ASN A 75 25.96 -10.41 -7.39
N LEU A 76 24.71 -10.85 -7.55
CA LEU A 76 23.62 -10.57 -6.61
C LEU A 76 23.72 -11.45 -5.36
N ASN A 77 23.01 -11.04 -4.31
CA ASN A 77 22.92 -11.81 -3.08
C ASN A 77 22.44 -13.25 -3.34
N THR A 78 22.93 -14.18 -2.54
CA THR A 78 22.37 -15.54 -2.50
C THR A 78 20.89 -15.46 -2.11
N ASN A 79 20.01 -16.11 -2.87
CA ASN A 79 18.55 -16.02 -2.73
C ASN A 79 17.99 -14.60 -2.93
N TRP A 80 18.58 -13.82 -3.85
CA TRP A 80 18.08 -12.50 -4.24
C TRP A 80 16.63 -12.50 -4.73
N VAL A 81 16.12 -13.64 -5.23
CA VAL A 81 14.68 -13.91 -5.41
C VAL A 81 14.32 -15.10 -4.53
N ASN A 82 13.28 -14.96 -3.71
CA ASN A 82 12.83 -16.02 -2.80
C ASN A 82 11.30 -16.08 -2.70
N THR A 83 10.77 -17.21 -2.23
CA THR A 83 9.33 -17.45 -2.08
C THR A 83 8.83 -17.23 -0.65
N THR A 84 9.55 -16.43 0.16
CA THR A 84 9.17 -16.16 1.56
C THR A 84 7.79 -15.51 1.64
N LEU A 85 7.45 -14.64 0.67
CA LEU A 85 6.15 -14.01 0.60
C LEU A 85 5.02 -15.04 0.50
N GLY A 86 5.16 -16.04 -0.38
CA GLY A 86 4.20 -17.13 -0.51
C GLY A 86 3.95 -17.92 0.78
N ARG A 87 4.97 -18.05 1.64
CA ARG A 87 4.84 -18.71 2.96
C ARG A 87 4.28 -17.79 4.03
N SER A 88 4.53 -16.48 3.91
CA SER A 88 4.08 -15.48 4.89
C SER A 88 2.61 -15.10 4.72
N VAL A 89 2.06 -15.26 3.51
CA VAL A 89 0.64 -14.99 3.24
C VAL A 89 -0.20 -16.18 3.71
N PRO A 90 -1.14 -15.97 4.66
CA PRO A 90 -2.07 -17.01 5.08
C PRO A 90 -2.84 -17.58 3.89
N GLU A 91 -3.10 -18.89 3.90
CA GLU A 91 -3.74 -19.59 2.77
C GLU A 91 -5.15 -19.04 2.49
N ASP A 92 -5.90 -18.71 3.55
CA ASP A 92 -7.25 -18.11 3.48
C ASP A 92 -7.27 -16.71 2.85
N LEU A 93 -6.15 -15.99 2.91
CA LEU A 93 -6.01 -14.66 2.33
C LEU A 93 -5.34 -14.66 0.96
N ARG A 94 -4.72 -15.77 0.54
CA ARG A 94 -3.85 -15.78 -0.65
C ARG A 94 -4.58 -15.35 -1.92
N GLU A 95 -5.77 -15.89 -2.17
CA GLU A 95 -6.56 -15.55 -3.36
C GLU A 95 -6.94 -14.06 -3.37
N ILE A 96 -7.43 -13.54 -2.25
CA ILE A 96 -7.83 -12.14 -2.10
C ILE A 96 -6.62 -11.20 -2.28
N VAL A 97 -5.46 -11.57 -1.71
CA VAL A 97 -4.22 -10.79 -1.86
C VAL A 97 -3.77 -10.77 -3.32
N VAL A 98 -3.81 -11.91 -4.02
CA VAL A 98 -3.46 -11.99 -5.44
C VAL A 98 -4.41 -11.12 -6.27
N GLU A 99 -5.73 -11.30 -6.10
CA GLU A 99 -6.74 -10.53 -6.82
C GLU A 99 -6.55 -9.03 -6.62
N ARG A 100 -6.42 -8.58 -5.36
CA ARG A 100 -6.26 -7.15 -5.04
C ARG A 100 -4.95 -6.58 -5.55
N SER A 101 -3.86 -7.36 -5.52
CA SER A 101 -2.57 -6.95 -6.08
C SER A 101 -2.66 -6.75 -7.60
N LEU A 102 -3.40 -7.62 -8.30
CA LEU A 102 -3.66 -7.46 -9.74
C LEU A 102 -4.58 -6.28 -10.03
N LEU A 103 -5.65 -6.08 -9.24
CA LEU A 103 -6.57 -4.95 -9.39
C LEU A 103 -5.90 -3.61 -9.12
N GLN A 104 -4.95 -3.56 -8.17
CA GLN A 104 -4.11 -2.39 -7.93
C GLN A 104 -3.28 -2.04 -9.18
N ASN A 105 -2.89 -3.05 -9.97
CA ASN A 105 -2.14 -2.93 -11.23
C ASN A 105 -0.89 -2.04 -11.13
N ASP A 106 -0.26 -2.00 -9.96
CA ASP A 106 1.02 -1.32 -9.77
C ASP A 106 2.12 -2.25 -10.30
N ILE A 107 2.58 -1.98 -11.51
CA ILE A 107 3.59 -2.79 -12.18
C ILE A 107 4.97 -2.39 -11.67
N PHE A 108 5.67 -3.38 -11.13
CA PHE A 108 7.05 -3.25 -10.65
C PHE A 108 8.06 -3.36 -11.80
N PHE A 109 7.85 -4.32 -12.69
CA PHE A 109 8.69 -4.56 -13.86
C PHE A 109 7.83 -5.23 -14.93
N SER A 110 7.96 -4.83 -16.19
CA SER A 110 7.28 -5.50 -17.29
C SER A 110 8.17 -5.57 -18.50
N SER A 111 8.39 -6.79 -18.98
CA SER A 111 9.13 -7.13 -20.18
C SER A 111 8.46 -8.35 -20.81
N GLU A 112 8.84 -8.70 -22.04
CA GLU A 112 8.09 -9.67 -22.86
C GLU A 112 7.94 -11.08 -22.25
N GLY A 113 8.86 -11.50 -21.37
CA GLY A 113 8.80 -12.81 -20.72
C GLY A 113 8.44 -12.77 -19.22
N LEU A 114 8.36 -11.59 -18.62
CA LEU A 114 8.17 -11.44 -17.18
C LEU A 114 7.44 -10.15 -16.84
N THR A 115 6.36 -10.27 -16.07
CA THR A 115 5.68 -9.14 -15.46
C THR A 115 5.63 -9.33 -13.95
N LEU A 116 6.10 -8.33 -13.23
CA LEU A 116 6.12 -8.25 -11.78
C LEU A 116 5.11 -7.20 -11.33
N PHE A 117 4.16 -7.58 -10.49
CA PHE A 117 3.19 -6.71 -9.85
C PHE A 117 3.63 -6.42 -8.42
N ALA A 118 3.32 -5.23 -7.92
CA ALA A 118 3.45 -4.90 -6.52
C ALA A 118 2.37 -5.62 -5.71
N LEU A 119 2.74 -6.10 -4.53
CA LEU A 119 1.79 -6.55 -3.53
C LEU A 119 0.80 -5.44 -3.18
N ASP A 120 -0.47 -5.79 -2.92
CA ASP A 120 -1.48 -4.84 -2.45
C ASP A 120 -0.96 -4.06 -1.23
N HIS A 121 -0.95 -2.73 -1.34
CA HIS A 121 -0.30 -1.84 -0.36
C HIS A 121 -0.98 -1.91 1.01
N CYS A 122 -2.28 -2.20 1.05
CA CYS A 122 -2.99 -2.37 2.31
C CYS A 122 -2.53 -3.65 3.03
N TYR A 123 -2.39 -4.76 2.29
CA TYR A 123 -1.83 -5.99 2.83
C TYR A 123 -0.39 -5.81 3.27
N ALA A 124 0.43 -5.18 2.42
CA ALA A 124 1.83 -4.89 2.73
C ALA A 124 1.93 -4.10 4.05
N LEU A 125 1.14 -3.04 4.22
CA LEU A 125 1.12 -2.25 5.45
C LEU A 125 0.73 -3.10 6.67
N LYS A 126 -0.37 -3.85 6.60
CA LYS A 126 -0.85 -4.65 7.73
C LYS A 126 0.15 -5.75 8.10
N SER A 127 0.72 -6.42 7.11
CA SER A 127 1.72 -7.47 7.33
C SER A 127 3.00 -6.92 8.00
N THR A 128 3.45 -5.72 7.59
CA THR A 128 4.58 -5.04 8.23
C THR A 128 4.26 -4.64 9.67
N LEU A 129 3.05 -4.12 9.93
CA LEU A 129 2.63 -3.75 11.29
C LEU A 129 2.45 -4.98 12.20
N ASP A 130 1.94 -6.10 11.70
CA ASP A 130 1.86 -7.36 12.45
C ASP A 130 3.27 -7.87 12.81
N LYS A 131 4.21 -7.87 11.86
CA LYS A 131 5.62 -8.21 12.10
C LYS A 131 6.28 -7.30 13.14
N LEU A 132 6.05 -5.99 13.05
CA LEU A 132 6.54 -5.01 14.04
C LEU A 132 5.94 -5.26 15.42
N SER A 133 4.65 -5.57 15.49
CA SER A 133 3.98 -5.89 16.75
C SER A 133 4.53 -7.17 17.40
N ARG A 134 5.03 -8.11 16.61
CA ARG A 134 5.70 -9.34 17.07
C ARG A 134 7.20 -9.14 17.38
N GLY A 135 7.73 -7.92 17.19
CA GLY A 135 9.14 -7.62 17.40
C GLY A 135 10.06 -8.27 16.37
N SER A 136 9.58 -8.51 15.16
CA SER A 136 10.39 -9.09 14.10
C SER A 136 11.47 -8.11 13.63
N TRP A 137 12.69 -8.62 13.46
CA TRP A 137 13.85 -7.83 13.00
C TRP A 137 13.81 -7.53 11.50
N ASP A 138 12.97 -8.24 10.74
CA ASP A 138 12.82 -8.10 9.29
C ASP A 138 11.86 -6.97 8.87
N ALA A 139 11.28 -6.25 9.85
CA ALA A 139 10.33 -5.19 9.62
C ALA A 139 10.86 -3.86 10.19
N SER A 140 10.80 -2.79 9.39
CA SER A 140 11.11 -1.43 9.84
C SER A 140 9.86 -0.56 9.88
N PHE A 141 9.80 0.36 10.85
CA PHE A 141 8.80 1.43 10.85
C PHE A 141 8.94 2.33 9.63
N ASP A 142 10.16 2.54 9.12
CA ASP A 142 10.38 3.33 7.89
C ASP A 142 9.67 2.68 6.69
N ASP A 143 9.72 1.34 6.58
CA ASP A 143 9.00 0.63 5.51
C ASP A 143 7.48 0.83 5.65
N ALA A 144 6.96 0.80 6.88
CA ALA A 144 5.54 1.04 7.13
C ALA A 144 5.13 2.49 6.79
N VAL A 145 5.98 3.47 7.08
CA VAL A 145 5.79 4.88 6.71
C VAL A 145 5.80 5.06 5.21
N ASP A 146 6.73 4.43 4.49
CA ASP A 146 6.81 4.49 3.03
C ASP A 146 5.57 3.88 2.37
N ILE A 147 5.09 2.73 2.87
CA ILE A 147 3.85 2.12 2.38
C ILE A 147 2.65 3.03 2.68
N LEU A 148 2.59 3.65 3.86
CA LEU A 148 1.54 4.62 4.18
C LEU A 148 1.61 5.84 3.25
N ARG A 149 2.80 6.35 2.94
CA ARG A 149 3.00 7.47 1.99
C ARG A 149 2.45 7.10 0.62
N ARG A 150 2.73 5.89 0.13
CA ARG A 150 2.16 5.38 -1.12
C ARG A 150 0.62 5.34 -1.07
N LEU A 151 0.04 4.83 0.01
CA LEU A 151 -1.43 4.78 0.17
C LEU A 151 -2.08 6.16 0.17
N VAL A 152 -1.47 7.13 0.85
CA VAL A 152 -1.93 8.53 0.86
C VAL A 152 -1.79 9.15 -0.53
N TYR A 153 -0.69 8.90 -1.23
CA TYR A 153 -0.48 9.35 -2.61
C TYR A 153 -1.57 8.82 -3.57
N ILE A 154 -1.82 7.51 -3.55
CA ILE A 154 -2.88 6.87 -4.34
C ILE A 154 -4.26 7.47 -4.00
N SER A 155 -4.45 7.83 -2.74
CA SER A 155 -5.67 8.47 -2.24
C SER A 155 -5.73 9.98 -2.48
N ARG A 156 -4.87 10.50 -3.37
CA ARG A 156 -4.77 11.92 -3.76
C ARG A 156 -4.53 12.85 -2.57
N GLY A 157 -3.67 12.43 -1.65
CA GLY A 157 -3.29 13.19 -0.46
C GLY A 157 -4.22 13.03 0.74
N LYS A 158 -5.32 12.29 0.60
CA LYS A 158 -6.24 12.05 1.72
C LYS A 158 -5.62 11.10 2.75
N PRO A 159 -5.64 11.44 4.05
CA PRO A 159 -5.15 10.54 5.10
C PRO A 159 -5.94 9.25 5.14
N MET A 160 -5.27 8.15 5.48
CA MET A 160 -5.92 6.86 5.67
C MET A 160 -6.72 6.86 6.96
N THR A 161 -7.95 6.34 6.92
CA THR A 161 -8.76 6.24 8.14
C THR A 161 -8.44 4.95 8.89
N ARG A 162 -8.47 4.99 10.23
CA ARG A 162 -8.40 3.78 11.08
C ARG A 162 -9.36 2.70 10.60
N GLY A 163 -10.60 3.10 10.29
CA GLY A 163 -11.65 2.20 9.82
C GLY A 163 -11.31 1.51 8.50
N TYR A 164 -10.69 2.22 7.56
CA TYR A 164 -10.25 1.64 6.29
C TYR A 164 -9.18 0.57 6.49
N ILE A 165 -8.13 0.88 7.25
CA ILE A 165 -7.01 -0.06 7.50
C ILE A 165 -7.50 -1.32 8.22
N ARG A 166 -8.43 -1.18 9.18
CA ARG A 166 -9.00 -2.33 9.90
C ARG A 166 -9.86 -3.21 8.99
N ARG A 167 -10.67 -2.62 8.10
CA ARG A 167 -11.56 -3.36 7.20
C ARG A 167 -10.81 -4.07 6.07
N CYS A 168 -9.70 -3.52 5.59
CA CYS A 168 -8.84 -4.22 4.63
C CYS A 168 -8.26 -5.46 5.29
N TYR A 169 -8.50 -6.67 4.77
CA TYR A 169 -8.09 -7.96 5.37
C TYR A 169 -8.52 -8.12 6.83
N PRO A 170 -9.82 -8.38 7.11
CA PRO A 170 -10.36 -8.39 8.47
C PRO A 170 -9.71 -9.41 9.42
N SER A 171 -9.17 -10.52 8.90
CA SER A 171 -8.49 -11.55 9.71
C SER A 171 -7.13 -11.11 10.24
N MET A 172 -6.56 -10.01 9.72
CA MET A 172 -5.32 -9.42 10.24
C MET A 172 -5.66 -8.30 11.22
N GLU A 173 -5.36 -8.47 12.49
CA GLU A 173 -5.55 -7.40 13.48
C GLU A 173 -4.32 -6.50 13.58
N VAL A 174 -4.55 -5.20 13.70
CA VAL A 174 -3.49 -4.21 13.96
C VAL A 174 -3.90 -3.42 15.19
N THR A 175 -3.04 -3.42 16.20
CA THR A 175 -3.30 -2.73 17.47
C THR A 175 -3.30 -1.22 17.29
N ASP A 176 -4.13 -0.51 18.05
CA ASP A 176 -4.19 0.96 18.00
C ASP A 176 -2.86 1.60 18.38
N ASN A 177 -2.09 0.97 19.28
CA ASN A 177 -0.76 1.44 19.63
C ASN A 177 0.19 1.45 18.42
N MET A 178 0.15 0.43 17.55
CA MET A 178 0.95 0.42 16.33
C MET A 178 0.49 1.50 15.34
N LEU A 179 -0.81 1.72 15.20
CA LEU A 179 -1.35 2.77 14.34
C LEU A 179 -1.00 4.17 14.86
N LEU A 180 -1.02 4.39 16.19
CA LEU A 180 -0.57 5.64 16.81
C LEU A 180 0.90 5.91 16.54
N ARG A 181 1.75 4.89 16.71
CA ARG A 181 3.18 5.01 16.46
C ARG A 181 3.47 5.29 14.98
N LEU A 182 2.80 4.58 14.07
CA LEU A 182 2.91 4.83 12.63
C LEU A 182 2.46 6.26 12.26
N LYS A 183 1.34 6.72 12.82
CA LYS A 183 0.84 8.09 12.64
C LYS A 183 1.88 9.12 13.08
N ALA A 184 2.39 8.99 14.30
CA ALA A 184 3.38 9.90 14.86
C ALA A 184 4.67 9.93 14.02
N GLU A 185 5.14 8.76 13.60
CA GLU A 185 6.35 8.64 12.79
C GLU A 185 6.17 9.26 11.39
N TYR A 186 5.01 9.03 10.75
CA TYR A 186 4.69 9.63 9.47
C TYR A 186 4.62 11.16 9.55
N GLU A 187 3.94 11.70 10.56
CA GLU A 187 3.84 13.15 10.79
C GLU A 187 5.20 13.77 11.11
N ARG A 188 6.06 13.05 11.84
CA ARG A 188 7.44 13.47 12.12
C ARG A 188 8.29 13.58 10.85
N GLN A 189 8.12 12.64 9.91
CA GLN A 189 8.94 12.58 8.69
C GLN A 189 8.45 13.53 7.59
N HIS A 190 7.14 13.71 7.45
CA HIS A 190 6.55 14.47 6.34
C HIS A 190 5.82 15.75 6.74
N GLY A 191 5.68 16.04 8.04
CA GLY A 191 5.09 17.30 8.52
C GLY A 191 3.57 17.44 8.35
N HIS A 192 2.88 16.41 7.85
CA HIS A 192 1.43 16.40 7.65
C HIS A 192 0.81 15.04 8.00
N ARG A 193 -0.53 14.97 8.08
CA ARG A 193 -1.24 13.76 8.52
C ARG A 193 -1.31 12.69 7.43
N GLY A 194 -0.77 11.52 7.72
CA GLY A 194 -0.95 10.32 6.87
C GLY A 194 -2.11 9.44 7.30
N MET A 195 -2.55 9.55 8.55
CA MET A 195 -3.61 8.73 9.13
C MET A 195 -4.52 9.55 10.07
N VAL A 196 -5.81 9.21 10.10
CA VAL A 196 -6.82 9.83 10.98
C VAL A 196 -7.71 8.80 11.66
N GLY A 197 -8.29 9.18 12.80
CA GLY A 197 -9.25 8.38 13.56
C GLY A 197 -8.58 7.45 14.57
N VAL A 198 -7.31 7.69 14.92
CA VAL A 198 -6.60 6.94 15.96
C VAL A 198 -6.30 7.92 17.09
N ASN A 199 -7.00 7.77 18.23
CA ASN A 199 -6.99 8.70 19.36
C ASN A 199 -7.32 10.16 18.99
N ASP A 200 -8.13 10.36 17.94
CA ASP A 200 -8.54 11.69 17.44
C ASP A 200 -9.91 12.14 17.97
N GLU A 201 -10.35 11.62 19.11
CA GLU A 201 -11.74 11.74 19.58
C GLU A 201 -12.18 13.18 19.89
N TYR A 202 -11.25 14.15 19.92
CA TYR A 202 -11.55 15.54 20.29
C TYR A 202 -10.93 16.63 19.42
N ILE A 203 -10.13 16.29 18.42
CA ILE A 203 -9.49 17.31 17.57
C ILE A 203 -10.43 17.51 16.38
N ARG A 204 -10.88 18.77 16.15
CA ARG A 204 -11.66 19.20 14.97
C ARG A 204 -11.28 18.32 13.78
N TRP A 205 -12.28 17.74 13.11
CA TRP A 205 -12.20 16.90 11.91
C TRP A 205 -11.48 17.60 10.75
N ASN A 206 -10.24 18.03 10.97
CA ASN A 206 -9.39 18.62 9.96
C ASN A 206 -8.84 17.43 9.19
N ARG A 207 -9.53 17.13 8.08
CA ARG A 207 -9.16 16.10 7.11
C ARG A 207 -7.99 16.53 6.24
N ASP A 208 -7.32 17.62 6.61
CA ASP A 208 -6.12 18.13 5.96
C ASP A 208 -5.02 17.06 6.06
N GLY A 209 -4.91 16.24 5.01
CA GLY A 209 -3.77 15.35 4.79
C GLY A 209 -2.66 16.06 4.05
N LEU A 210 -1.94 15.35 3.17
CA LEU A 210 -1.18 16.08 2.15
C LEU A 210 -2.16 16.97 1.41
N LYS A 211 -1.99 18.29 1.53
CA LYS A 211 -2.55 19.19 0.55
C LYS A 211 -1.97 18.76 -0.79
N TRP A 212 -2.81 18.62 -1.81
CA TRP A 212 -2.33 18.33 -3.16
C TRP A 212 -1.45 19.50 -3.59
N SER A 213 -0.16 19.34 -3.37
CA SER A 213 0.87 20.38 -3.35
C SER A 213 2.03 19.96 -4.24
N GLU A 214 3.00 20.87 -4.37
CA GLU A 214 4.26 20.62 -5.03
C GLU A 214 4.97 19.35 -4.52
N GLU A 215 4.77 18.98 -3.25
CA GLU A 215 5.33 17.76 -2.64
C GLU A 215 4.70 16.46 -3.19
N ILE A 216 3.39 16.44 -3.46
CA ILE A 216 2.75 15.30 -4.16
C ILE A 216 3.27 15.20 -5.58
N GLU A 217 3.41 16.33 -6.26
CA GLU A 217 3.94 16.37 -7.62
C GLU A 217 5.42 15.95 -7.65
N GLU A 218 6.22 16.36 -6.67
CA GLU A 218 7.60 15.94 -6.48
C GLU A 218 7.70 14.44 -6.23
N TYR A 219 6.91 13.90 -5.31
CA TYR A 219 6.86 12.46 -5.08
C TYR A 219 6.40 11.71 -6.33
N GLY A 220 5.41 12.22 -7.07
CA GLY A 220 5.00 11.66 -8.36
C GLY A 220 6.11 11.69 -9.42
N ARG A 221 6.89 12.79 -9.48
CA ARG A 221 8.07 12.94 -10.35
C ARG A 221 9.16 11.93 -9.99
N GLU A 222 9.46 11.74 -8.71
CA GLU A 222 10.42 10.76 -8.22
C GLU A 222 10.02 9.33 -8.66
N LEU A 223 8.74 9.00 -8.51
CA LEU A 223 8.21 7.70 -8.91
C LEU A 223 8.14 7.51 -10.43
N GLY A 224 8.17 8.59 -11.22
CA GLY A 224 7.96 8.54 -12.67
C GLY A 224 6.50 8.20 -13.03
N ILE A 225 5.56 8.43 -12.11
CA ILE A 225 4.13 8.10 -12.28
C ILE A 225 3.33 9.40 -12.18
N SER A 226 2.75 9.84 -13.29
CA SER A 226 1.81 10.97 -13.30
C SER A 226 0.38 10.48 -13.05
N ILE A 227 -0.16 10.76 -11.85
CA ILE A 227 -1.61 10.66 -11.66
C ILE A 227 -2.23 11.87 -12.37
N SER A 228 -2.85 11.64 -13.53
CA SER A 228 -3.48 12.71 -14.29
C SER A 228 -4.58 13.38 -13.46
N ARG A 229 -4.58 14.71 -13.47
CA ARG A 229 -5.71 15.53 -13.03
C ARG A 229 -6.90 15.15 -13.92
N SER A 230 -7.77 14.28 -13.45
CA SER A 230 -9.18 14.38 -13.82
C SER A 230 -9.72 15.59 -13.07
N THR A 231 -9.40 16.78 -13.58
CA THR A 231 -10.23 17.95 -13.32
C THR A 231 -11.58 17.67 -13.96
N SER A 232 -12.50 17.07 -13.22
CA SER A 232 -13.91 17.35 -13.42
C SER A 232 -14.16 18.79 -12.98
N ALA A 233 -13.59 19.74 -13.74
CA ALA A 233 -13.99 21.13 -13.75
C ALA A 233 -15.31 21.23 -14.52
N ALA A 234 -16.36 20.63 -13.96
CA ALA A 234 -17.78 20.81 -14.27
C ALA A 234 -18.61 19.81 -13.44
N SER A 235 -18.58 19.95 -12.12
CA SER A 235 -19.69 19.51 -11.28
C SER A 235 -19.88 20.62 -10.26
N SER A 236 -20.80 21.52 -10.59
CA SER A 236 -21.54 22.40 -9.68
C SER A 236 -20.91 22.54 -8.29
N ARG A 237 -20.30 23.72 -8.04
CA ARG A 237 -20.18 24.30 -6.70
C ARG A 237 -21.51 24.05 -5.98
N SER A 238 -21.51 23.07 -5.11
CA SER A 238 -22.66 22.77 -4.29
C SER A 238 -22.71 23.82 -3.19
N ASP A 239 -23.78 24.60 -3.20
CA ASP A 239 -24.29 25.59 -2.23
C ASP A 239 -24.21 25.16 -0.74
N TRP A 240 -23.01 24.91 -0.21
CA TRP A 240 -22.81 24.58 1.21
C TRP A 240 -21.75 25.44 1.90
N GLU A 241 -21.08 26.33 1.17
CA GLU A 241 -20.26 27.40 1.78
C GLU A 241 -21.16 28.65 1.83
N ASP A 242 -21.36 29.19 3.04
CA ASP A 242 -22.25 30.32 3.39
C ASP A 242 -23.73 30.02 3.71
N LYS A 243 -23.98 29.01 4.54
CA LYS A 243 -25.14 29.08 5.45
C LYS A 243 -24.65 29.39 6.87
N PRO A 244 -25.07 30.52 7.48
CA PRO A 244 -24.78 30.74 8.89
C PRO A 244 -25.34 29.56 9.70
N LEU A 245 -24.61 29.16 10.74
CA LEU A 245 -25.05 28.12 11.66
C LEU A 245 -26.47 28.46 12.15
N PRO A 246 -27.41 27.51 12.18
CA PRO A 246 -28.68 27.74 12.84
C PRO A 246 -28.40 28.06 14.31
N ASP A 247 -29.07 29.09 14.82
CA ASP A 247 -28.94 29.50 16.21
C ASP A 247 -29.16 28.30 17.13
N PRO A 248 -28.39 28.18 18.23
CA PRO A 248 -28.65 27.14 19.22
C PRO A 248 -30.10 27.30 19.71
N PRO A 249 -30.85 26.20 19.89
CA PRO A 249 -32.20 26.28 20.41
C PRO A 249 -32.17 26.99 21.77
N SER A 250 -32.99 28.02 21.91
CA SER A 250 -33.22 28.70 23.19
C SER A 250 -33.65 27.66 24.23
N GLU A 251 -33.03 27.71 25.42
CA GLU A 251 -33.13 26.70 26.49
C GLU A 251 -34.54 26.47 27.10
N GLU A 252 -35.64 26.90 26.48
CA GLU A 252 -36.98 26.79 27.10
C GLU A 252 -38.06 26.06 26.30
N GLU A 253 -37.82 25.59 25.07
CA GLU A 253 -38.85 24.83 24.34
C GLU A 253 -38.35 23.44 23.90
N ASP A 254 -38.96 22.42 24.51
CA ASP A 254 -39.14 21.05 23.98
C ASP A 254 -38.08 19.95 24.23
N ILE A 255 -37.43 19.96 25.40
CA ILE A 255 -36.88 18.69 25.95
C ILE A 255 -38.03 17.68 26.22
N ALA A 256 -39.24 18.15 26.49
CA ALA A 256 -40.43 17.32 26.70
C ALA A 256 -40.93 16.60 25.42
N ALA A 257 -40.72 17.18 24.23
CA ALA A 257 -41.22 16.60 22.97
C ALA A 257 -40.38 15.41 22.49
N ILE A 258 -39.10 15.32 22.87
CA ILE A 258 -38.19 14.24 22.46
C ILE A 258 -38.53 12.92 23.18
N PHE A 259 -39.05 12.97 24.40
CA PHE A 259 -39.41 11.78 25.18
C PHE A 259 -40.86 11.30 25.00
N ALA A 260 -41.75 12.12 24.40
CA ALA A 260 -43.15 11.76 24.18
C ALA A 260 -43.38 10.78 23.01
N LYS A 261 -42.37 10.49 22.18
CA LYS A 261 -42.50 9.60 21.01
C LYS A 261 -42.13 8.13 21.26
N LYS A 262 -42.06 7.70 22.52
CA LYS A 262 -42.03 6.28 22.91
C LYS A 262 -43.30 5.90 23.67
N GLY A 263 -44.30 5.38 22.97
CA GLY A 263 -45.41 4.67 23.60
C GLY A 263 -46.65 4.50 22.73
N GLY A 264 -46.85 3.29 22.20
CA GLY A 264 -48.14 2.81 21.69
C GLY A 264 -48.26 2.78 20.17
N PHE A 265 -48.77 1.74 19.50
CA PHE A 265 -49.45 0.49 19.86
C PHE A 265 -49.17 -0.51 18.71
N ILE A 266 -48.93 -1.80 19.01
CA ILE A 266 -49.80 -2.96 18.66
C ILE A 266 -50.21 -3.02 17.18
#